data_AF-A0A645IBJ2-F1
#
_entry.id   AF-A0A645IBJ2-F1
#
_cell.length_a   1.000
_cell.length_b   1.000
_cell.length_c   1.000
_cell.angle_alpha   90.00
_cell.angle_beta   90.00
_cell.angle_gamma   90.00
#
_symmetry.space_group_name_H-M   'P 1'
#
loop_
_entity.id
_entity.type
_entity.pdbx_description
1 polymer ?
#
loop_
_entity_poly.entity_id
_entity_poly.type
_entity_poly.pdbx_seq_one_letter_code
_entity_poly.pdbx_strand_id
1 'polypeptide(L)'
;MERLPEQSSDKVVSRIALSYEVVGGFNANALRVYWTTSSKEGTPRWLALKTFTGLQLKYVIPGKKPPLVFAFADEDAYAYCDEDPCLSCTFHCKRGFVLYAYLEDCGLVSLPLHCEEISH
;
A
#
# COMPACT_ATOMS: atom_id res chain seq x y z
N MET A 1 -5.00 24.81 8.42
CA MET A 1 -5.13 23.34 8.51
C MET A 1 -3.72 22.80 8.72
N GLU A 2 -3.49 22.03 9.78
CA GLU A 2 -2.17 21.50 10.11
C GLU A 2 -1.91 20.19 9.34
N ARG A 3 -0.66 19.97 8.89
CA ARG A 3 -0.27 18.75 8.16
C ARG A 3 -0.06 17.62 9.16
N LEU A 4 -0.71 16.48 8.95
CA LEU A 4 -0.44 15.28 9.73
C LEU A 4 0.94 14.72 9.37
N PRO A 5 1.84 14.48 10.35
CA PRO A 5 3.11 13.82 10.08
C PRO A 5 2.87 12.35 9.70
N GLU A 6 3.57 11.88 8.67
CA GLU A 6 3.55 10.49 8.25
C GLU A 6 4.60 9.67 9.02
N GLN A 7 4.24 8.42 9.34
CA GLN A 7 5.12 7.47 10.00
C GLN A 7 5.29 6.22 9.12
N SER A 8 6.52 5.72 9.00
CA SER A 8 6.76 4.44 8.30
C SER A 8 6.05 3.28 9.03
N SER A 9 5.47 2.36 8.26
CA SER A 9 4.84 1.13 8.75
C SER A 9 5.70 0.34 9.72
N ASP A 10 7.02 0.32 9.52
CA ASP A 10 7.95 -0.48 10.35
C ASP A 10 8.00 0.02 11.80
N LYS A 11 7.83 1.34 12.00
CA LYS A 11 7.84 1.96 13.33
C LYS A 11 6.57 1.68 14.12
N VAL A 12 5.48 1.34 13.43
CA VAL A 12 4.15 1.16 14.02
C VAL A 12 3.62 -0.27 13.86
N VAL A 13 4.48 -1.22 13.48
CA VAL A 13 4.13 -2.63 13.25
C VAL A 13 3.47 -3.29 14.47
N SER A 14 3.81 -2.85 15.69
CA SER A 14 3.19 -3.32 16.93
C SER A 14 1.71 -2.92 17.08
N ARG A 15 1.28 -1.90 16.34
CA ARG A 15 -0.10 -1.39 16.34
C ARG A 15 -0.87 -1.87 15.11
N ILE A 16 -0.23 -1.75 13.94
CA ILE A 16 -0.78 -2.22 12.67
C ILE A 16 0.31 -2.83 11.80
N ALA A 17 0.10 -4.08 11.40
CA ALA A 17 0.91 -4.75 10.38
C ALA A 17 0.20 -4.64 9.03
N LEU A 18 0.70 -3.75 8.16
CA LEU A 18 0.24 -3.61 6.78
C LEU A 18 1.01 -4.57 5.87
N SER A 19 0.31 -5.19 4.94
CA SER A 19 0.91 -5.99 3.86
C SER A 19 0.08 -5.86 2.60
N TYR A 20 0.66 -6.23 1.45
CA TYR A 20 -0.04 -6.15 0.18
C TYR A 20 0.34 -7.31 -0.75
N GLU A 21 -0.52 -7.53 -1.73
CA GLU A 21 -0.32 -8.47 -2.83
C GLU A 21 -0.73 -7.77 -4.13
N VAL A 22 0.13 -7.80 -5.15
CA VAL A 22 -0.24 -7.38 -6.50
C VAL A 22 -0.82 -8.59 -7.22
N VAL A 23 -2.06 -8.48 -7.71
CA VAL A 23 -2.79 -9.55 -8.38
C VAL A 23 -3.25 -9.11 -9.76
N GLY A 24 -3.55 -10.07 -10.63
CA GLY A 24 -4.06 -9.81 -11.98
C GLY A 24 -3.00 -10.03 -13.06
N GLY A 25 -3.31 -9.59 -14.28
CA GLY A 25 -2.47 -9.76 -15.46
C GLY A 25 -1.76 -8.47 -15.87
N PHE A 26 -1.08 -8.52 -17.01
CA PHE A 26 -0.28 -7.41 -17.53
C PHE A 26 -1.10 -6.13 -17.75
N ASN A 27 -2.19 -6.22 -18.51
CA ASN A 27 -3.00 -5.05 -18.89
C ASN A 27 -4.01 -4.63 -17.81
N ALA A 28 -4.20 -5.46 -16.79
CA ALA A 28 -5.17 -5.23 -15.72
C ALA A 28 -4.70 -5.92 -14.45
N ASN A 29 -4.21 -5.14 -13.49
CA ASN A 29 -3.81 -5.61 -12.19
C ASN A 29 -4.43 -4.78 -11.07
N ALA A 30 -4.27 -5.26 -9.84
CA ALA A 30 -4.82 -4.64 -8.65
C ALA A 30 -3.89 -4.86 -7.46
N LEU A 31 -3.97 -3.96 -6.49
CA LEU A 31 -3.34 -4.11 -5.18
C LEU A 31 -4.37 -4.59 -4.17
N ARG A 32 -4.15 -5.75 -3.58
CA ARG A 32 -4.86 -6.19 -2.38
C ARG A 32 -4.07 -5.75 -1.17
N VAL A 33 -4.71 -5.00 -0.29
CA VAL A 33 -4.13 -4.52 0.95
C VAL A 33 -4.72 -5.28 2.12
N TYR A 34 -3.84 -5.81 2.96
CA TYR A 34 -4.15 -6.56 4.16
C TYR A 34 -3.66 -5.79 5.38
N TRP A 35 -4.36 -5.94 6.49
CA TRP A 35 -3.94 -5.39 7.77
C TRP A 35 -4.28 -6.34 8.91
N THR A 36 -3.40 -6.36 9.91
CA THR A 36 -3.67 -6.96 11.22
C THR A 36 -3.44 -5.91 12.28
N THR A 37 -4.34 -5.81 13.26
CA THR A 37 -4.32 -4.79 14.29
C THR A 37 -4.41 -5.44 15.66
N SER A 38 -3.76 -4.85 16.67
CA SER A 38 -3.81 -5.35 18.04
C SER A 38 -5.17 -5.13 18.72
N SER A 39 -5.94 -4.15 18.26
CA SER A 39 -7.31 -3.87 18.72
C SER A 39 -8.25 -3.52 17.57
N LYS A 40 -9.56 -3.49 17.85
CA LYS A 40 -10.57 -3.04 16.87
C LYS A 40 -10.44 -1.55 16.55
N GLU A 41 -10.06 -0.71 17.53
CA GLU A 41 -9.84 0.72 17.30
C GLU A 41 -8.67 0.98 16.32
N GLY A 42 -7.72 0.05 16.22
CA GLY A 42 -6.61 0.12 15.27
C GLY A 42 -6.99 -0.16 13.81
N THR A 43 -8.27 -0.40 13.49
CA THR A 43 -8.69 -0.57 12.09
C THR A 43 -8.51 0.74 11.33
N PRO A 44 -7.87 0.75 10.14
CA PRO A 44 -7.76 1.96 9.34
C PRO A 44 -9.14 2.57 9.07
N ARG A 45 -9.27 3.89 9.13
CA ARG A 45 -10.48 4.62 8.72
C ARG A 45 -10.55 4.74 7.21
N TRP A 46 -9.39 4.92 6.58
CA TRP A 46 -9.23 4.94 5.15
C TRP A 46 -7.83 4.48 4.77
N LEU A 47 -7.74 3.99 3.53
CA LEU A 47 -6.50 3.68 2.85
C LEU A 47 -6.43 4.56 1.61
N ALA A 48 -5.26 5.12 1.33
CA ALA A 48 -4.99 5.87 0.11
C ALA A 48 -3.80 5.26 -0.61
N LEU A 49 -3.90 5.08 -1.92
CA LEU A 49 -2.80 4.60 -2.74
C LEU A 49 -2.38 5.72 -3.68
N LYS A 50 -1.17 6.23 -3.46
CA LYS A 50 -0.51 7.16 -4.37
C LYS A 50 0.23 6.35 -5.44
N THR A 51 -0.08 6.64 -6.69
CA THR A 51 0.52 6.04 -7.89
C THR A 51 1.23 7.11 -8.71
N PHE A 52 1.68 6.79 -9.94
CA PHE A 52 2.25 7.81 -10.82
C PHE A 52 1.17 8.73 -11.38
N THR A 53 0.00 8.18 -11.72
CA THR A 53 -1.08 8.95 -12.34
C THR A 53 -1.91 9.74 -11.34
N GLY A 54 -1.86 9.40 -10.05
CA GLY A 54 -2.61 10.13 -9.04
C GLY A 54 -2.73 9.44 -7.70
N LEU A 55 -3.91 9.58 -7.08
CA LEU A 55 -4.20 9.02 -5.77
C LEU A 55 -5.61 8.43 -5.75
N GLN A 56 -5.72 7.19 -5.29
CA GLN A 56 -6.99 6.52 -5.03
C GLN A 56 -7.24 6.48 -3.52
N LEU A 57 -8.36 7.01 -3.04
CA LEU A 57 -8.76 6.96 -1.62
C LEU A 57 -9.95 6.01 -1.43
N LYS A 58 -9.91 5.17 -0.41
CA LYS A 58 -11.00 4.27 -0.05
C LYS A 58 -11.21 4.25 1.46
N TYR A 59 -12.43 4.56 1.89
CA TYR A 59 -12.84 4.43 3.29
C TYR A 59 -13.04 2.95 3.65
N VAL A 60 -12.63 2.60 4.86
CA VAL A 60 -12.88 1.28 5.44
C VAL A 60 -14.14 1.39 6.28
N ILE A 61 -15.23 0.80 5.79
CA ILE A 61 -16.50 0.79 6.52
C ILE A 61 -16.37 -0.03 7.81
N PRO A 62 -17.07 0.34 8.91
CA PRO A 62 -17.02 -0.41 10.15
C PRO A 62 -17.31 -1.90 9.94
N GLY A 63 -16.45 -2.77 10.46
CA GLY A 63 -16.57 -4.22 10.31
C GLY A 63 -16.03 -4.81 8.99
N LYS A 64 -15.56 -3.97 8.06
CA LYS A 64 -14.86 -4.45 6.85
C LYS A 64 -13.60 -5.20 7.26
N LYS A 65 -13.49 -6.44 6.80
CA LYS A 65 -12.27 -7.25 6.92
C LYS A 65 -11.38 -7.05 5.68
N PRO A 66 -10.05 -7.21 5.82
CA PRO A 66 -9.16 -7.27 4.68
C PRO A 66 -9.52 -8.46 3.75
N PRO A 67 -9.16 -8.40 2.45
CA PRO A 67 -8.43 -7.31 1.82
C PRO A 67 -9.31 -6.13 1.38
N LEU A 68 -8.69 -4.95 1.28
CA LEU A 68 -9.20 -3.83 0.49
C LEU A 68 -8.45 -3.79 -0.85
N VAL A 69 -9.18 -3.65 -1.96
CA VAL A 69 -8.60 -3.75 -3.31
C VAL A 69 -8.52 -2.38 -3.98
N PHE A 70 -7.38 -2.02 -4.56
CA PHE A 70 -7.21 -0.89 -5.48
C PHE A 70 -6.97 -1.42 -6.89
N ALA A 71 -7.72 -0.94 -7.88
CA ALA A 71 -7.57 -1.38 -9.26
C ALA A 71 -6.60 -0.45 -9.98
N PHE A 72 -5.72 -1.03 -10.79
CA PHE A 72 -4.82 -0.29 -11.66
C PHE A 72 -5.35 -0.31 -13.09
N ALA A 73 -5.14 0.80 -13.80
CA ALA A 73 -5.48 0.94 -15.21
C ALA A 73 -4.37 1.71 -15.91
N ASP A 74 -4.23 1.47 -17.21
CA ASP A 74 -3.31 2.17 -18.09
C ASP A 74 -1.87 2.25 -17.52
N GLU A 75 -1.25 3.42 -17.48
CA GLU A 75 0.12 3.64 -16.97
C GLU A 75 0.38 3.00 -15.59
N ASP A 76 -0.60 3.06 -14.68
CA ASP A 76 -0.45 2.45 -13.36
C ASP A 76 -0.49 0.91 -13.40
N ALA A 77 -1.08 0.30 -14.44
CA ALA A 77 -1.05 -1.14 -14.64
C ALA A 77 0.35 -1.60 -15.14
N TYR A 78 1.01 -0.80 -15.99
CA TYR A 78 2.25 -1.17 -16.68
C TYR A 78 3.56 -0.84 -15.94
N ALA A 79 3.50 -0.18 -14.79
CA ALA A 79 4.65 0.34 -14.02
C ALA A 79 5.98 -0.43 -14.22
N TYR A 80 6.98 0.32 -14.70
CA TYR A 80 8.28 -0.17 -15.17
C TYR A 80 9.32 -0.22 -14.04
N CYS A 81 10.30 -1.12 -14.17
CA CYS A 81 11.46 -1.21 -13.27
C CYS A 81 12.69 -0.67 -14.01
N ASP A 82 13.41 0.28 -13.40
CA ASP A 82 14.64 0.86 -13.97
C ASP A 82 15.93 0.14 -13.52
N GLU A 83 15.83 -1.07 -12.92
CA GLU A 83 16.98 -1.85 -12.45
C GLU A 83 17.59 -2.75 -13.54
N ASP A 84 18.92 -2.85 -13.56
CA ASP A 84 19.70 -3.75 -14.43
C ASP A 84 20.72 -4.59 -13.60
N PRO A 85 20.53 -5.92 -13.47
CA PRO A 85 19.48 -6.76 -14.04
C PRO A 85 18.18 -6.73 -13.20
N CYS A 86 17.03 -6.83 -13.86
CA CYS A 86 15.75 -6.96 -13.19
C CYS A 86 15.69 -8.27 -12.38
N LEU A 87 15.76 -8.17 -11.05
CA LEU A 87 15.84 -9.32 -10.13
C LEU A 87 14.50 -10.07 -9.94
N SER A 88 13.38 -9.47 -10.36
CA SER A 88 12.07 -10.08 -10.56
C SER A 88 11.05 -8.96 -10.75
N CYS A 89 10.57 -8.74 -11.97
CA CYS A 89 9.18 -8.35 -12.18
C CYS A 89 8.84 -8.44 -13.67
N THR A 90 8.25 -9.55 -14.09
CA THR A 90 7.70 -9.62 -15.43
C THR A 90 6.66 -8.52 -15.61
N PHE A 91 5.78 -8.20 -14.63
CA PHE A 91 4.74 -7.16 -14.75
C PHE A 91 4.18 -6.57 -13.42
N HIS A 92 4.88 -6.70 -12.27
CA HIS A 92 4.32 -6.35 -10.95
C HIS A 92 5.07 -5.25 -10.18
N CYS A 93 6.06 -4.58 -10.79
CA CYS A 93 6.85 -3.59 -10.09
C CYS A 93 6.00 -2.34 -9.84
N LYS A 94 5.74 -2.00 -8.58
CA LYS A 94 5.02 -0.77 -8.19
C LYS A 94 5.95 0.21 -7.47
N ARG A 95 7.24 0.21 -7.85
CA ARG A 95 8.25 1.12 -7.30
C ARG A 95 7.76 2.55 -7.39
N GLY A 96 7.96 3.32 -6.32
CA GLY A 96 7.48 4.70 -6.23
C GLY A 96 6.02 4.85 -5.83
N PHE A 97 5.23 3.77 -5.81
CA PHE A 97 3.88 3.82 -5.25
C PHE A 97 3.98 3.79 -3.72
N VAL A 98 3.06 4.49 -3.07
CA VAL A 98 3.00 4.54 -1.60
C VAL A 98 1.56 4.30 -1.15
N LEU A 99 1.37 3.30 -0.31
CA LEU A 99 0.14 3.08 0.42
C LEU A 99 0.18 3.91 1.70
N TYR A 100 -0.88 4.65 1.94
CA TYR A 100 -1.13 5.36 3.18
C TYR A 100 -2.32 4.75 3.90
N ALA A 101 -2.21 4.62 5.22
CA ALA A 101 -3.30 4.24 6.09
C ALA A 101 -3.46 5.28 7.19
N TYR A 102 -4.69 5.70 7.45
CA TYR A 102 -4.99 6.55 8.60
C TYR A 102 -5.77 5.79 9.63
N LEU A 103 -5.28 5.82 10.86
CA LEU A 103 -5.91 5.26 12.04
C LEU A 103 -6.10 6.39 13.05
N GLU A 104 -7.19 6.36 13.82
CA GLU A 104 -7.45 7.43 14.81
C GLU A 104 -6.43 7.42 15.97
N ASP A 105 -5.88 6.26 16.30
CA ASP A 105 -4.95 6.05 17.42
C ASP A 105 -3.46 6.13 17.02
N CYS A 106 -3.15 5.98 15.74
CA CYS A 106 -1.79 5.97 15.20
C CYS A 106 -1.49 7.13 14.25
N GLY A 107 -2.52 7.83 13.76
CA GLY A 107 -2.36 8.86 12.74
C GLY A 107 -2.07 8.27 11.36
N LEU A 108 -1.27 9.00 10.57
CA LEU A 108 -0.95 8.63 9.19
C LEU A 108 0.27 7.70 9.11
N VAL A 109 0.07 6.53 8.51
CA VAL A 109 1.08 5.50 8.28
C VAL A 109 1.36 5.40 6.79
N SER A 110 2.61 5.29 6.38
CA SER A 110 3.04 5.06 4.99
C SER A 110 3.77 3.73 4.83
N LEU A 111 3.46 3.04 3.74
CA LEU A 111 4.10 1.80 3.28
C LEU A 111 4.47 1.95 1.80
N PRO A 112 5.76 2.09 1.46
CA PRO A 112 6.21 2.04 0.07
C PRO A 112 5.93 0.67 -0.55
N LEU A 113 5.52 0.65 -1.82
CA LEU A 113 5.30 -0.59 -2.57
C LEU A 113 6.59 -0.98 -3.30
N HIS A 114 7.59 -1.37 -2.52
CA HIS A 114 8.84 -1.92 -3.02
C HIS A 114 9.54 -2.69 -1.87
N CYS A 115 9.94 -3.93 -2.13
CA CYS A 115 10.87 -4.63 -1.26
C CYS A 115 12.25 -4.57 -1.90
N GLU A 116 13.16 -3.78 -1.33
CA GLU A 116 14.58 -4.13 -1.41
C GLU A 116 14.74 -5.30 -0.42
N GLU A 117 14.89 -6.53 -0.93
CA GLU A 117 15.51 -7.57 -0.10
C GLU A 117 16.98 -7.16 0.10
N ILE A 118 17.30 -6.59 1.26
CA ILE A 118 18.67 -6.57 1.75
C ILE A 118 19.01 -8.02 2.12
N SER A 119 19.46 -8.79 1.14
CA SER A 119 20.08 -10.09 1.34
C SER A 119 21.59 -9.90 1.37
N HIS A 120 22.14 -9.94 2.58
CA HIS A 120 23.58 -10.03 2.87
C HIS A 120 24.23 -11.27 2.25
#